data_AF-A0A7X5TFJ3-F1
#
_entry.id   AF-A0A7X5TFJ3-F1
#
_cell.length_a   1.000
_cell.length_b   1.000
_cell.length_c   1.000
_cell.angle_alpha   90.00
_cell.angle_beta   90.00
_cell.angle_gamma   90.00
#
_symmetry.space_group_name_H-M   'P 1'
#
loop_
_entity.id
_entity.type
_entity.pdbx_description
1 polymer ?
#
loop_
_entity_poly.entity_id
_entity_poly.type
_entity_poly.pdbx_seq_one_letter_code
_entity_poly.pdbx_strand_id
1 'polypeptide(L)'
;MKKITQSGKGKTLDRMIDSFYLEIPNVEAVTLAYQKLNDKYKKFDDKTKLILSSSNEFSPLPEKKRKGFSKSGLKNNGVLDGSFIYTKNALKNFAAHAGYENNGHYEDEFVNFKDNKKNLAKGKLFPGISLIERRKLSRVKNKDGEWEPTKEIDEAEAYKVTDIEKFISGVKGMYRQGNTFLHAETEALIRKHIANNENILPTMAGIAGLHAEVQALNNLFISGDKGTEKREKWKYIRDMLESSIFTQRLTTGQAGKDFSACHNCSGILSSPVNVITGKVESAGGNFSST
;
A
#
# COMPACT_ATOMS: atom_id res chain seq x y z
N MET A 1 -57.68 42.71 2.14
CA MET A 1 -56.49 43.47 2.61
C MET A 1 -55.23 42.67 2.23
N LYS A 2 -54.27 43.32 1.55
CA LYS A 2 -52.82 43.03 1.39
C LYS A 2 -52.37 41.57 1.16
N LYS A 3 -51.85 41.20 -0.03
CA LYS A 3 -50.47 41.41 -0.56
C LYS A 3 -49.43 40.56 0.20
N ILE A 4 -48.78 39.62 -0.48
CA ILE A 4 -47.32 39.56 -0.74
C ILE A 4 -46.90 38.15 -1.22
N THR A 5 -46.14 38.19 -2.29
CA THR A 5 -45.32 37.20 -2.99
C THR A 5 -44.16 36.67 -2.12
N GLN A 6 -43.79 35.39 -2.24
CA GLN A 6 -42.43 34.89 -2.60
C GLN A 6 -42.10 33.51 -2.02
N SER A 7 -41.59 32.67 -2.94
CA SER A 7 -40.36 31.86 -2.85
C SER A 7 -40.13 30.91 -1.67
N GLY A 8 -39.89 29.63 -2.02
CA GLY A 8 -39.35 28.64 -1.10
C GLY A 8 -38.98 27.32 -1.77
N LYS A 9 -38.20 27.36 -2.87
CA LYS A 9 -37.38 26.21 -3.29
C LYS A 9 -36.25 26.05 -2.27
N GLY A 10 -36.12 24.87 -1.67
CA GLY A 10 -34.95 24.49 -0.87
C GLY A 10 -35.26 24.03 0.55
N LYS A 11 -35.90 22.87 0.74
CA LYS A 11 -36.06 22.25 2.07
C LYS A 11 -35.84 20.74 2.13
N THR A 12 -35.34 20.11 1.06
CA THR A 12 -35.14 18.65 1.03
C THR A 12 -33.69 18.23 1.25
N LEU A 13 -32.71 19.11 0.99
CA LEU A 13 -31.29 18.79 1.15
C LEU A 13 -30.77 19.05 2.59
N ASP A 14 -31.28 20.08 3.27
CA ASP A 14 -30.88 20.40 4.65
C ASP A 14 -31.26 19.30 5.66
N ARG A 15 -32.32 18.53 5.40
CA ARG A 15 -32.73 17.43 6.29
C ARG A 15 -31.85 16.17 6.22
N MET A 16 -30.99 16.03 5.21
CA MET A 16 -30.04 14.92 5.14
C MET A 16 -28.72 15.21 5.89
N ILE A 17 -28.45 16.47 6.22
CA ILE A 17 -27.23 16.86 6.97
C ILE A 17 -27.50 16.79 8.49
N ASP A 18 -28.74 17.03 8.92
CA ASP A 18 -29.14 16.98 10.33
C ASP A 18 -29.22 15.57 10.95
N SER A 19 -29.03 14.49 10.18
CA SER A 19 -29.01 13.12 10.72
C SER A 19 -27.62 12.53 10.96
N PHE A 20 -26.54 13.29 10.71
CA PHE A 20 -25.24 12.98 11.31
C PHE A 20 -25.20 13.48 12.75
N TYR A 21 -26.15 13.02 13.56
CA TYR A 21 -25.95 12.98 15.01
C TYR A 21 -24.72 12.10 15.22
N LEU A 22 -23.57 12.73 15.41
CA LEU A 22 -22.42 12.12 16.05
C LEU A 22 -22.87 11.80 17.47
N GLU A 23 -23.54 10.65 17.64
CA GLU A 23 -23.75 10.06 18.94
C GLU A 23 -22.41 10.06 19.65
N ILE A 24 -22.39 10.55 20.88
CA ILE A 24 -21.21 10.47 21.74
C ILE A 24 -20.79 9.00 21.70
N PRO A 25 -19.57 8.68 21.22
CA PRO A 25 -19.19 7.31 20.97
C PRO A 25 -19.38 6.50 22.25
N ASN A 26 -20.11 5.38 22.18
CA ASN A 26 -20.23 4.48 23.31
C ASN A 26 -18.80 4.11 23.77
N VAL A 27 -18.40 4.58 24.95
CA VAL A 27 -17.02 4.50 25.43
C VAL A 27 -16.55 3.05 25.55
N GLU A 28 -17.46 2.15 25.91
CA GLU A 28 -17.19 0.71 25.98
C GLU A 28 -16.99 0.13 24.57
N ALA A 29 -17.83 0.49 23.61
CA ALA A 29 -17.67 0.08 22.21
C ALA A 29 -16.36 0.61 21.59
N VAL A 30 -15.99 1.86 21.88
CA VAL A 30 -14.74 2.48 21.45
C VAL A 30 -13.55 1.80 22.11
N THR A 31 -13.60 1.56 23.43
CA THR A 31 -12.51 0.91 24.17
C THR A 31 -12.32 -0.55 23.71
N LEU A 32 -13.40 -1.30 23.49
CA LEU A 32 -13.35 -2.64 22.92
C LEU A 32 -12.79 -2.63 21.49
N ALA A 33 -13.15 -1.64 20.66
CA ALA A 33 -12.59 -1.47 19.32
C ALA A 33 -11.09 -1.19 19.38
N TYR A 34 -10.64 -0.30 20.27
CA TYR A 34 -9.20 -0.03 20.50
C TYR A 34 -8.45 -1.23 21.07
N GLN A 35 -9.04 -2.00 21.99
CA GLN A 35 -8.43 -3.22 22.55
C GLN A 35 -8.30 -4.32 21.50
N LYS A 36 -9.37 -4.58 20.73
CA LYS A 36 -9.33 -5.51 19.60
C LYS A 36 -8.30 -5.09 18.56
N LEU A 37 -8.23 -3.80 18.24
CA LEU A 37 -7.23 -3.24 17.36
C LEU A 37 -5.83 -3.47 17.91
N ASN A 38 -5.62 -3.29 19.22
CA ASN A 38 -4.34 -3.52 19.88
C ASN A 38 -3.89 -4.99 19.84
N ASP A 39 -4.80 -5.95 20.07
CA ASP A 39 -4.49 -7.37 20.00
C ASP A 39 -4.14 -7.81 18.57
N LYS A 40 -4.91 -7.32 17.58
CA LYS A 40 -4.65 -7.60 16.16
C LYS A 40 -3.36 -6.92 15.69
N TYR A 41 -3.09 -5.72 16.17
CA TYR A 41 -1.84 -5.02 15.92
C TYR A 41 -0.64 -5.77 16.51
N LYS A 42 -0.75 -6.26 17.74
CA LYS A 42 0.29 -7.09 18.37
C LYS A 42 0.53 -8.36 17.56
N LYS A 43 -0.53 -9.04 17.12
CA LYS A 43 -0.41 -10.21 16.25
C LYS A 43 0.32 -9.89 14.93
N PHE A 44 0.01 -8.74 14.34
CA PHE A 44 0.68 -8.23 13.13
C PHE A 44 2.16 -7.91 13.38
N ASP A 45 2.49 -7.24 14.48
CA ASP A 45 3.87 -6.92 14.87
C ASP A 45 4.70 -8.19 15.12
N ASP A 46 4.14 -9.17 15.85
CA ASP A 46 4.76 -10.47 16.06
C ASP A 46 4.98 -11.23 14.74
N LYS A 47 4.06 -11.08 13.78
CA LYS A 47 4.24 -11.63 12.43
C LYS A 47 5.39 -10.98 11.69
N THR A 48 5.51 -9.66 11.72
CA THR A 48 6.65 -8.96 11.10
C THR A 48 7.97 -9.42 11.71
N LYS A 49 8.05 -9.55 13.03
CA LYS A 49 9.23 -10.10 13.72
C LYS A 49 9.52 -11.54 13.30
N LEU A 50 8.49 -12.36 13.10
CA LEU A 50 8.65 -13.73 12.61
C LEU A 50 9.22 -13.75 11.18
N ILE A 51 8.75 -12.89 10.27
CA ILE A 51 9.30 -12.75 8.92
C ILE A 51 10.79 -12.38 8.98
N LEU A 52 11.14 -11.36 9.76
CA LEU A 52 12.51 -10.84 9.87
C LEU A 52 13.46 -11.87 10.50
N SER A 53 13.05 -12.50 11.59
CA SER A 53 13.84 -13.55 12.27
C SER A 53 14.03 -14.77 11.38
N SER A 54 12.99 -15.20 10.66
CA SER A 54 13.08 -16.33 9.72
C SER A 54 14.02 -16.04 8.55
N SER A 55 14.02 -14.80 8.03
CA SER A 55 15.01 -14.38 7.03
C SER A 55 16.44 -14.48 7.57
N ASN A 56 16.65 -14.08 8.83
CA ASN A 56 17.97 -14.14 9.46
C ASN A 56 18.41 -15.57 9.73
N GLU A 57 17.48 -16.46 10.12
CA GLU A 57 17.72 -17.88 10.31
C GLU A 57 18.05 -18.60 8.98
N PHE A 58 17.32 -18.28 7.91
CA PHE A 58 17.52 -18.88 6.58
C PHE A 58 18.88 -18.51 5.95
N SER A 59 19.31 -17.27 6.13
CA SER A 59 20.46 -16.69 5.43
C SER A 59 21.78 -17.46 5.59
N PRO A 60 22.23 -17.84 6.80
CA PRO A 60 23.47 -18.58 6.98
C PRO A 60 23.36 -20.08 6.64
N LEU A 61 22.17 -20.61 6.34
CA LEU A 61 22.02 -22.05 6.12
C LEU A 61 22.77 -22.52 4.86
N PRO A 62 23.41 -23.70 4.90
CA PRO A 62 23.92 -24.38 3.72
C PRO A 62 22.80 -24.73 2.73
N GLU A 63 23.11 -24.77 1.44
CA GLU A 63 22.13 -25.00 0.36
C GLU A 63 21.24 -26.24 0.58
N LYS A 64 21.82 -27.35 1.06
CA LYS A 64 21.07 -28.58 1.36
C LYS A 64 19.98 -28.37 2.40
N LYS A 65 20.22 -27.53 3.42
CA LYS A 65 19.23 -27.20 4.47
C LYS A 65 18.19 -26.17 4.00
N ARG A 66 18.53 -25.33 3.02
CA ARG A 66 17.60 -24.33 2.46
C ARG A 66 16.43 -24.97 1.71
N LYS A 67 16.65 -26.09 1.02
CA LYS A 67 15.61 -26.79 0.22
C LYS A 67 14.41 -27.30 1.04
N GLY A 68 14.57 -27.49 2.35
CA GLY A 68 13.50 -27.91 3.26
C GLY A 68 13.14 -26.86 4.31
N PHE A 69 13.69 -25.64 4.21
CA PHE A 69 13.44 -24.61 5.20
C PHE A 69 12.01 -24.10 5.10
N SER A 70 11.31 -24.14 6.23
CA SER A 70 9.98 -23.57 6.38
C SER A 70 9.84 -23.04 7.81
N LYS A 71 8.95 -22.08 8.01
CA LYS A 71 8.67 -21.51 9.32
C LYS A 71 7.18 -21.58 9.63
N SER A 72 6.84 -22.38 10.64
CA SER A 72 5.49 -22.41 11.18
C SER A 72 5.05 -21.01 11.64
N GLY A 73 3.78 -20.70 11.42
CA GLY A 73 3.20 -19.40 11.75
C GLY A 73 3.24 -18.38 10.62
N LEU A 74 3.98 -18.62 9.51
CA LEU A 74 3.88 -17.85 8.27
C LEU A 74 2.84 -18.47 7.32
N LYS A 75 2.24 -17.69 6.42
CA LYS A 75 1.37 -18.20 5.34
C LYS A 75 2.15 -19.24 4.53
N ASN A 76 1.54 -20.41 4.33
CA ASN A 76 2.17 -21.58 3.70
C ASN A 76 3.54 -21.94 4.29
N ASN A 77 3.74 -21.71 5.59
CA ASN A 77 5.02 -21.86 6.29
C ASN A 77 6.18 -21.06 5.64
N GLY A 78 5.86 -19.96 4.97
CA GLY A 78 6.81 -19.10 4.25
C GLY A 78 7.31 -19.69 2.94
N VAL A 79 6.68 -20.76 2.43
CA VAL A 79 7.07 -21.45 1.19
C VAL A 79 6.08 -21.13 0.07
N LEU A 80 6.61 -20.68 -1.07
CA LEU A 80 5.88 -20.52 -2.33
C LEU A 80 6.68 -21.20 -3.43
N ASP A 81 6.02 -21.97 -4.29
CA ASP A 81 6.65 -22.72 -5.38
C ASP A 81 7.88 -23.54 -4.93
N GLY A 82 7.78 -24.16 -3.75
CA GLY A 82 8.81 -25.01 -3.17
C GLY A 82 10.02 -24.27 -2.58
N SER A 83 9.99 -22.94 -2.51
CA SER A 83 11.09 -22.13 -1.98
C SER A 83 10.64 -21.17 -0.88
N PHE A 84 11.51 -20.96 0.12
CA PHE A 84 11.27 -19.96 1.16
C PHE A 84 11.31 -18.54 0.59
N ILE A 85 10.24 -17.76 0.76
CA ILE A 85 10.09 -16.47 0.08
C ILE A 85 10.72 -15.29 0.80
N TYR A 86 10.88 -15.36 2.13
CA TYR A 86 11.37 -14.25 2.94
C TYR A 86 12.89 -14.27 3.07
N THR A 87 13.61 -14.40 1.95
CA THR A 87 15.08 -14.31 1.94
C THR A 87 15.55 -12.87 2.14
N LYS A 88 16.79 -12.66 2.61
CA LYS A 88 17.38 -11.30 2.73
C LYS A 88 17.27 -10.47 1.45
N ASN A 89 17.42 -11.10 0.28
CA ASN A 89 17.29 -10.41 -1.00
C ASN A 89 15.83 -10.12 -1.35
N ALA A 90 14.90 -11.00 -1.00
CA ALA A 90 13.47 -10.77 -1.18
C ALA A 90 12.94 -9.65 -0.27
N LEU A 91 13.39 -9.57 0.99
CA LEU A 91 12.98 -8.49 1.90
C LEU A 91 13.33 -7.09 1.36
N LYS A 92 14.47 -6.96 0.67
CA LYS A 92 14.84 -5.71 -0.04
C LYS A 92 13.86 -5.34 -1.14
N ASN A 93 13.19 -6.32 -1.72
CA ASN A 93 12.21 -6.15 -2.79
C ASN A 93 10.80 -5.93 -2.25
N PHE A 94 10.46 -6.55 -1.13
CA PHE A 94 9.17 -6.41 -0.47
C PHE A 94 8.99 -5.04 0.18
N ALA A 95 10.06 -4.44 0.72
CA ALA A 95 10.08 -3.12 1.38
C ALA A 95 9.21 -2.99 2.64
N ALA A 96 7.96 -3.45 2.60
CA ALA A 96 6.99 -3.38 3.67
C ALA A 96 6.18 -4.69 3.77
N HIS A 97 5.65 -4.92 4.97
CA HIS A 97 4.66 -5.92 5.30
C HIS A 97 3.39 -5.16 5.71
N ALA A 98 2.24 -5.53 5.14
CA ALA A 98 0.95 -4.96 5.50
C ALA A 98 -0.04 -6.05 5.92
N GLY A 99 -1.04 -5.62 6.68
CA GLY A 99 -2.20 -6.41 7.08
C GLY A 99 -3.40 -5.53 7.30
N TYR A 100 -4.57 -6.14 7.45
CA TYR A 100 -5.79 -5.43 7.79
C TYR A 100 -6.64 -6.20 8.80
N GLU A 101 -7.47 -5.43 9.51
CA GLU A 101 -8.58 -5.90 10.33
C GLU A 101 -9.86 -5.28 9.79
N ASN A 102 -10.93 -6.06 9.70
CA ASN A 102 -12.26 -5.58 9.38
C ASN A 102 -13.30 -6.45 10.11
N ASN A 103 -14.03 -5.86 11.06
CA ASN A 103 -15.13 -6.52 11.77
C ASN A 103 -14.78 -7.92 12.33
N GLY A 104 -13.59 -8.07 12.92
CA GLY A 104 -13.08 -9.31 13.50
C GLY A 104 -12.34 -10.22 12.50
N HIS A 105 -12.49 -10.00 11.20
CA HIS A 105 -11.69 -10.65 10.16
C HIS A 105 -10.30 -10.01 10.09
N TYR A 106 -9.25 -10.83 10.03
CA TYR A 106 -7.87 -10.38 10.03
C TYR A 106 -7.08 -11.17 8.98
N GLU A 107 -6.36 -10.44 8.14
CA GLU A 107 -5.39 -11.01 7.19
C GLU A 107 -4.13 -10.14 7.13
N ASP A 108 -2.97 -10.78 6.98
CA ASP A 108 -1.65 -10.15 6.92
C ASP A 108 -0.75 -10.80 5.87
N GLU A 109 0.55 -10.57 5.94
CA GLU A 109 1.57 -11.09 5.03
C GLU A 109 1.43 -10.58 3.59
N PHE A 110 0.81 -9.40 3.42
CA PHE A 110 0.88 -8.66 2.15
C PHE A 110 2.25 -8.00 2.04
N VAL A 111 2.92 -8.18 0.91
CA VAL A 111 4.26 -7.61 0.63
C VAL A 111 4.28 -7.03 -0.76
N ASN A 112 5.09 -6.00 -1.02
CA ASN A 112 5.08 -5.32 -2.31
C ASN A 112 5.34 -6.30 -3.47
N PHE A 113 4.56 -6.19 -4.54
CA PHE A 113 4.87 -6.84 -5.80
C PHE A 113 6.06 -6.13 -6.45
N LYS A 114 7.01 -6.91 -6.98
CA LYS A 114 8.17 -6.39 -7.71
C LYS A 114 8.45 -7.24 -8.93
N ASP A 115 8.63 -6.59 -10.07
CA ASP A 115 9.15 -7.20 -11.28
C ASP A 115 10.53 -6.60 -11.62
N ASN A 116 11.55 -7.44 -11.62
CA ASN A 116 12.92 -7.01 -11.94
C ASN A 116 13.14 -6.76 -13.45
N LYS A 117 12.17 -7.13 -14.30
CA LYS A 117 12.15 -6.91 -15.75
C LYS A 117 11.25 -5.75 -16.17
N LYS A 118 10.25 -5.39 -15.35
CA LYS A 118 9.31 -4.28 -15.58
C LYS A 118 9.17 -3.42 -14.32
N ASN A 119 9.88 -2.30 -14.27
CA ASN A 119 9.98 -1.40 -13.12
C ASN A 119 10.24 0.05 -13.57
N LEU A 120 10.88 0.86 -12.73
CA LEU A 120 11.18 2.28 -12.97
C LEU A 120 12.62 2.51 -13.49
N ALA A 121 13.35 1.45 -13.87
CA ALA A 121 14.69 1.56 -14.43
C ALA A 121 14.67 1.72 -15.95
N LYS A 122 15.59 2.52 -16.49
CA LYS A 122 15.78 2.73 -17.93
C LYS A 122 15.99 1.40 -18.65
N GLY A 123 15.29 1.21 -19.77
CA GLY A 123 15.30 -0.03 -20.56
C GLY A 123 14.48 -1.20 -19.98
N LYS A 124 13.87 -1.02 -18.80
CA LYS A 124 13.02 -2.02 -18.14
C LYS A 124 11.71 -1.42 -17.65
N LEU A 125 11.17 -0.45 -18.38
CA LEU A 125 10.02 0.32 -17.90
C LEU A 125 8.78 -0.54 -17.72
N PHE A 126 8.01 -0.21 -16.68
CA PHE A 126 6.68 -0.74 -16.49
C PHE A 126 5.80 -0.39 -17.70
N PRO A 127 4.84 -1.24 -18.11
CA PRO A 127 3.99 -0.94 -19.26
C PRO A 127 3.23 0.38 -19.11
N GLY A 128 3.15 1.15 -20.19
CA GLY A 128 2.33 2.38 -20.24
C GLY A 128 2.92 3.59 -19.52
N ILE A 129 4.23 3.62 -19.23
CA ILE A 129 4.89 4.79 -18.61
C ILE A 129 6.08 5.32 -19.42
N SER A 130 6.43 6.58 -19.17
CA SER A 130 7.71 7.19 -19.52
C SER A 130 8.36 7.81 -18.28
N LEU A 131 9.69 7.82 -18.20
CA LEU A 131 10.40 8.53 -17.13
C LEU A 131 10.45 10.02 -17.42
N ILE A 132 10.34 10.83 -16.37
CA ILE A 132 10.64 12.26 -16.40
C ILE A 132 11.99 12.41 -15.70
N GLU A 133 13.03 12.59 -16.50
CA GLU A 133 14.40 12.79 -16.04
C GLU A 133 14.62 14.27 -15.74
N ARG A 134 15.23 14.59 -14.60
CA ARG A 134 15.81 15.90 -14.33
C ARG A 134 17.32 15.79 -14.34
N ARG A 135 17.97 16.77 -14.95
CA ARG A 135 19.42 16.93 -14.87
C ARG A 135 19.78 17.32 -13.44
N LYS A 136 20.59 16.49 -12.79
CA LYS A 136 21.21 16.81 -11.52
C LYS A 136 22.71 16.84 -11.65
N LEU A 137 23.31 17.81 -10.97
CA LEU A 137 24.74 17.84 -10.73
C LEU A 137 25.05 16.90 -9.57
N SER A 138 25.70 15.79 -9.86
CA SER A 138 26.15 14.84 -8.84
C SER A 138 27.61 15.10 -8.48
N ARG A 139 27.87 15.15 -7.17
CA ARG A 139 29.21 15.15 -6.59
C ARG A 139 29.34 13.88 -5.78
N VAL A 140 30.20 12.98 -6.23
CA VAL A 140 30.47 11.70 -5.56
C VAL A 140 31.91 11.73 -5.08
N LYS A 141 32.18 11.19 -3.89
CA LYS A 141 33.56 10.95 -3.45
C LYS A 141 34.08 9.66 -4.08
N ASN A 142 35.32 9.68 -4.57
CA ASN A 142 36.00 8.48 -5.02
C ASN A 142 36.31 7.55 -3.82
N LYS A 143 36.86 6.37 -4.10
CA LYS A 143 37.23 5.38 -3.07
C LYS A 143 38.27 5.91 -2.07
N ASP A 144 39.01 6.94 -2.46
CA ASP A 144 40.06 7.59 -1.67
C ASP A 144 39.53 8.79 -0.87
N GLY A 145 38.22 9.08 -0.94
CA GLY A 145 37.55 10.15 -0.21
C GLY A 145 37.66 11.54 -0.84
N GLU A 146 38.29 11.66 -2.01
CA GLU A 146 38.38 12.90 -2.79
C GLU A 146 37.11 13.12 -3.60
N TRP A 147 36.73 14.38 -3.79
CA TRP A 147 35.56 14.72 -4.59
C TRP A 147 35.83 14.54 -6.07
N GLU A 148 35.04 13.71 -6.75
CA GLU A 148 35.07 13.66 -8.20
C GLU A 148 34.55 14.98 -8.81
N PRO A 149 34.99 15.33 -10.03
CA PRO A 149 34.41 16.42 -10.80
C PRO A 149 32.89 16.25 -10.87
N THR A 150 32.16 17.37 -10.72
CA THR A 150 30.71 17.37 -10.79
C THR A 150 30.27 16.79 -12.14
N LYS A 151 29.53 15.68 -12.11
CA LYS A 151 28.98 15.04 -13.32
C LYS A 151 27.50 15.35 -13.41
N GLU A 152 27.05 15.72 -14.61
CA GLU A 152 25.62 15.74 -14.91
C GLU A 152 25.12 14.30 -14.99
N ILE A 153 24.14 13.96 -14.15
CA ILE A 153 23.43 12.70 -14.22
C ILE A 153 21.95 12.98 -14.47
N ASP A 154 21.35 12.19 -15.35
CA ASP A 154 19.90 12.15 -15.54
C ASP A 154 19.31 11.24 -14.47
N GLU A 155 18.64 11.83 -13.47
CA GLU A 155 17.92 11.09 -12.44
C GLU A 155 16.41 11.17 -12.72
N ALA A 156 15.74 10.02 -12.75
CA ALA A 156 14.30 9.98 -12.93
C ALA A 156 13.59 10.27 -11.60
N GLU A 157 13.14 11.52 -11.41
CA GLU A 157 12.41 11.95 -10.21
C GLU A 157 10.93 11.52 -10.23
N ALA A 158 10.35 11.41 -11.43
CA ALA A 158 8.97 11.04 -11.63
C ALA A 158 8.79 10.16 -12.87
N TYR A 159 7.63 9.51 -12.98
CA TYR A 159 7.18 8.85 -14.20
C TYR A 159 5.80 9.39 -14.59
N LYS A 160 5.56 9.46 -15.90
CA LYS A 160 4.26 9.78 -16.47
C LYS A 160 3.59 8.51 -16.94
N VAL A 161 2.34 8.28 -16.55
CA VAL A 161 1.48 7.26 -17.14
C VAL A 161 0.99 7.78 -18.49
N THR A 162 1.55 7.26 -19.57
CA THR A 162 1.25 7.70 -20.95
C THR A 162 0.12 6.88 -21.57
N ASP A 163 -0.14 5.68 -21.07
CA ASP A 163 -1.21 4.79 -21.51
C ASP A 163 -1.78 4.06 -20.28
N ILE A 164 -2.92 4.55 -19.79
CA ILE A 164 -3.55 4.04 -18.56
C ILE A 164 -3.99 2.58 -18.69
N GLU A 165 -4.43 2.15 -19.88
CA GLU A 165 -4.88 0.75 -20.07
C GLU A 165 -3.70 -0.21 -20.06
N LYS A 166 -2.58 0.15 -20.70
CA LYS A 166 -1.34 -0.64 -20.59
C LYS A 166 -0.82 -0.67 -19.16
N PHE A 167 -0.85 0.45 -18.45
CA PHE A 167 -0.45 0.53 -17.05
C PHE A 167 -1.28 -0.43 -16.18
N ILE A 168 -2.61 -0.33 -16.24
CA ILE A 168 -3.51 -1.18 -15.46
C ILE A 168 -3.40 -2.65 -15.87
N SER A 169 -3.21 -2.95 -17.16
CA SER A 169 -2.93 -4.32 -17.62
C SER A 169 -1.64 -4.87 -17.01
N GLY A 170 -0.60 -4.04 -16.89
CA GLY A 170 0.63 -4.36 -16.16
C GLY A 170 0.35 -4.68 -14.69
N VAL A 171 -0.43 -3.85 -14.00
CA VAL A 171 -0.83 -4.07 -12.60
C VAL A 171 -1.60 -5.38 -12.46
N LYS A 172 -2.61 -5.64 -13.30
CA LYS A 172 -3.35 -6.92 -13.35
C LYS A 172 -2.43 -8.12 -13.57
N GLY A 173 -1.40 -7.96 -14.40
CA GLY A 173 -0.35 -8.96 -14.60
C GLY A 173 0.35 -9.33 -13.29
N MET A 174 0.74 -8.33 -12.50
CA MET A 174 1.40 -8.55 -11.21
C MET A 174 0.50 -9.26 -10.19
N TYR A 175 -0.78 -8.86 -10.08
CA TYR A 175 -1.73 -9.53 -9.18
C TYR A 175 -1.92 -11.00 -9.53
N ARG A 176 -2.02 -11.33 -10.84
CA ARG A 176 -2.10 -12.72 -11.30
C ARG A 176 -0.85 -13.53 -10.97
N GLN A 177 0.34 -12.94 -11.12
CA GLN A 177 1.59 -13.59 -10.71
C GLN A 177 1.64 -13.82 -9.19
N GLY A 178 1.01 -12.94 -8.40
CA GLY A 178 0.82 -13.11 -6.96
C GLY A 178 -0.31 -14.06 -6.57
N ASN A 179 -0.84 -14.89 -7.48
CA ASN A 179 -1.95 -15.81 -7.26
C ASN A 179 -3.23 -15.14 -6.72
N THR A 180 -3.49 -13.91 -7.18
CA THR A 180 -4.71 -13.16 -6.88
C THR A 180 -5.17 -12.39 -8.13
N PHE A 181 -6.18 -11.53 -8.02
CA PHE A 181 -6.62 -10.66 -9.09
C PHE A 181 -6.80 -9.24 -8.58
N LEU A 182 -6.68 -8.26 -9.47
CA LEU A 182 -6.98 -6.87 -9.15
C LEU A 182 -8.50 -6.68 -9.15
N HIS A 183 -9.05 -6.36 -7.99
CA HIS A 183 -10.46 -6.06 -7.79
C HIS A 183 -10.86 -4.78 -8.51
N ALA A 184 -12.09 -4.72 -9.04
CA ALA A 184 -12.57 -3.59 -9.85
C ALA A 184 -12.56 -2.26 -9.07
N GLU A 185 -12.96 -2.27 -7.80
CA GLU A 185 -12.92 -1.06 -6.96
C GLU A 185 -11.48 -0.61 -6.66
N THR A 186 -10.54 -1.55 -6.45
CA THR A 186 -9.12 -1.20 -6.28
C THR A 186 -8.56 -0.59 -7.57
N GLU A 187 -8.90 -1.16 -8.73
CA GLU A 187 -8.55 -0.58 -10.03
C GLU A 187 -9.10 0.84 -10.18
N ALA A 188 -10.37 1.07 -9.83
CA ALA A 188 -10.99 2.38 -9.90
C ALA A 188 -10.27 3.41 -9.02
N LEU A 189 -9.86 3.02 -7.80
CA LEU A 189 -9.07 3.87 -6.91
C LEU A 189 -7.67 4.18 -7.47
N ILE A 190 -6.98 3.20 -8.07
CA ILE A 190 -5.69 3.41 -8.73
C ILE A 190 -5.84 4.41 -9.89
N ARG A 191 -6.84 4.22 -10.76
CA ARG A 191 -7.12 5.12 -11.89
C ARG A 191 -7.42 6.53 -11.41
N LYS A 192 -8.25 6.67 -10.38
CA LYS A 192 -8.57 7.97 -9.76
C LYS A 192 -7.33 8.66 -9.20
N HIS A 193 -6.47 7.92 -8.49
CA HIS A 193 -5.22 8.46 -7.95
C HIS A 193 -4.29 8.98 -9.06
N ILE A 194 -4.10 8.21 -10.14
CA ILE A 194 -3.29 8.62 -11.29
C ILE A 194 -3.86 9.89 -11.93
N ALA A 195 -5.18 9.93 -12.15
CA ALA A 195 -5.86 11.10 -12.73
C ALA A 195 -5.72 12.36 -11.85
N ASN A 196 -5.87 12.21 -10.53
CA ASN A 196 -5.73 13.30 -9.57
C ASN A 196 -4.30 13.86 -9.47
N ASN A 197 -3.31 13.11 -9.96
CA ASN A 197 -1.91 13.55 -10.03
C ASN A 197 -1.50 13.90 -11.47
N GLU A 198 -2.46 14.21 -12.35
CA GLU A 198 -2.20 14.60 -13.75
C GLU A 198 -1.39 13.54 -14.54
N ASN A 199 -1.54 12.27 -14.15
CA ASN A 199 -0.78 11.14 -14.66
C ASN A 199 0.72 11.15 -14.34
N ILE A 200 1.19 11.98 -13.39
CA ILE A 200 2.60 12.09 -13.00
C ILE A 200 2.76 11.61 -11.56
N LEU A 201 3.63 10.63 -11.35
CA LEU A 201 3.86 10.04 -10.02
C LEU A 201 5.35 9.99 -9.69
N PRO A 202 5.73 10.16 -8.42
CA PRO A 202 7.13 10.16 -8.00
C PRO A 202 7.72 8.75 -8.07
N THR A 203 8.93 8.61 -8.62
CA THR A 203 9.60 7.29 -8.74
C THR A 203 9.96 6.70 -7.37
N MET A 204 10.27 7.55 -6.39
CA MET A 204 10.54 7.15 -5.01
C MET A 204 9.35 6.46 -4.34
N ALA A 205 8.13 6.77 -4.77
CA ALA A 205 6.92 6.11 -4.26
C ALA A 205 6.61 4.80 -4.99
N GLY A 206 7.45 4.33 -5.91
CA GLY A 206 7.25 3.08 -6.63
C GLY A 206 6.08 3.11 -7.64
N ILE A 207 5.72 1.93 -8.13
CA ILE A 207 4.61 1.75 -9.07
C ILE A 207 3.29 1.75 -8.29
N ALA A 208 2.40 2.68 -8.59
CA ALA A 208 1.08 2.75 -7.98
C ALA A 208 0.29 1.44 -8.17
N GLY A 209 -0.32 0.95 -7.11
CA GLY A 209 -1.12 -0.28 -7.13
C GLY A 209 -0.38 -1.56 -6.74
N LEU A 210 0.95 -1.57 -6.68
CA LEU A 210 1.76 -2.77 -6.39
C LEU A 210 2.18 -2.92 -4.92
N HIS A 211 1.80 -1.97 -4.08
CA HIS A 211 2.25 -1.88 -2.69
C HIS A 211 1.48 -2.81 -1.76
N ALA A 212 2.09 -3.19 -0.64
CA ALA A 212 1.49 -4.08 0.35
C ALA A 212 0.14 -3.55 0.88
N GLU A 213 0.03 -2.24 1.13
CA GLU A 213 -1.21 -1.61 1.62
C GLU A 213 -2.34 -1.68 0.60
N VAL A 214 -2.02 -1.50 -0.69
CA VAL A 214 -3.01 -1.58 -1.77
C VAL A 214 -3.46 -3.03 -1.98
N GLN A 215 -2.55 -4.00 -1.79
CA GLN A 215 -2.91 -5.41 -1.81
C GLN A 215 -3.82 -5.81 -0.64
N ALA A 216 -3.59 -5.26 0.56
CA ALA A 216 -4.46 -5.46 1.71
C ALA A 216 -5.88 -4.94 1.42
N LEU A 217 -6.00 -3.72 0.87
CA LEU A 217 -7.29 -3.16 0.44
C LEU A 217 -7.95 -4.01 -0.67
N ASN A 218 -7.17 -4.50 -1.62
CA ASN A 218 -7.67 -5.38 -2.67
C ASN A 218 -8.25 -6.68 -2.09
N ASN A 219 -7.55 -7.30 -1.14
CA ASN A 219 -8.02 -8.51 -0.47
C ASN A 219 -9.28 -8.24 0.37
N LEU A 220 -9.37 -7.09 1.05
CA LEU A 220 -10.57 -6.66 1.77
C LEU A 220 -11.80 -6.67 0.84
N PHE A 221 -11.69 -6.08 -0.36
CA PHE A 221 -12.80 -6.08 -1.32
C PHE A 221 -13.14 -7.48 -1.84
N ILE A 222 -12.14 -8.29 -2.20
CA ILE A 222 -12.35 -9.68 -2.62
C ILE A 222 -13.07 -10.48 -1.52
N SER A 223 -12.69 -10.29 -0.25
CA SER A 223 -13.34 -10.96 0.88
C SER A 223 -14.77 -10.49 1.09
N GLY A 224 -15.05 -9.20 0.89
CA GLY A 224 -16.41 -8.65 0.96
C GLY A 224 -17.34 -9.08 -0.18
N ASP A 225 -16.75 -9.54 -1.29
CA ASP A 225 -17.46 -10.09 -2.46
C ASP A 225 -17.79 -11.58 -2.33
N LYS A 226 -17.45 -12.24 -1.22
CA LYS A 226 -17.83 -13.63 -0.94
C LYS A 226 -19.35 -13.70 -0.67
N GLY A 227 -20.13 -13.60 -1.75
CA GLY A 227 -21.59 -13.64 -1.84
C GLY A 227 -22.01 -13.61 -3.33
N THR A 228 -23.18 -14.15 -3.67
CA THR A 228 -23.58 -14.39 -5.08
C THR A 228 -24.20 -13.18 -5.79
N GLU A 229 -24.41 -12.06 -5.11
CA GLU A 229 -25.09 -10.90 -5.68
C GLU A 229 -24.12 -9.74 -5.92
N LYS A 230 -24.40 -8.99 -6.99
CA LYS A 230 -23.69 -7.76 -7.32
C LYS A 230 -23.72 -6.81 -6.12
N ARG A 231 -22.55 -6.57 -5.54
CA ARG A 231 -22.40 -5.75 -4.34
C ARG A 231 -22.58 -4.27 -4.65
N GLU A 232 -23.35 -3.58 -3.83
CA GLU A 232 -23.58 -2.14 -3.94
C GLU A 232 -22.34 -1.34 -3.55
N LYS A 233 -22.08 -0.23 -4.25
CA LYS A 233 -20.85 0.56 -4.07
C LYS A 233 -20.62 1.05 -2.63
N TRP A 234 -21.69 1.43 -1.94
CA TRP A 234 -21.62 1.93 -0.57
C TRP A 234 -21.10 0.88 0.42
N LYS A 235 -21.25 -0.42 0.13
CA LYS A 235 -20.75 -1.49 0.99
C LYS A 235 -19.22 -1.54 1.00
N TYR A 236 -18.55 -1.24 -0.11
CA TYR A 236 -17.09 -1.11 -0.15
C TYR A 236 -16.59 0.11 0.63
N ILE A 237 -17.32 1.23 0.55
CA ILE A 237 -17.01 2.43 1.33
C ILE A 237 -17.15 2.12 2.83
N ARG A 238 -18.20 1.39 3.21
CA ARG A 238 -18.38 0.93 4.59
C ARG A 238 -17.24 0.01 5.04
N ASP A 239 -16.85 -0.98 4.23
CA ASP A 239 -15.71 -1.84 4.57
C ASP A 239 -14.44 -1.01 4.77
N MET A 240 -14.20 -0.02 3.92
CA MET A 240 -13.06 0.89 4.10
C MET A 240 -13.12 1.63 5.44
N LEU A 241 -14.29 2.19 5.79
CA LEU A 241 -14.54 2.90 7.06
C LEU A 241 -14.32 2.01 8.30
N GLU A 242 -14.79 0.77 8.20
CA GLU A 242 -14.76 -0.21 9.29
C GLU A 242 -13.43 -0.96 9.37
N SER A 243 -12.61 -0.86 8.33
CA SER A 243 -11.30 -1.51 8.27
C SER A 243 -10.16 -0.65 8.84
N SER A 244 -9.17 -1.34 9.39
CA SER A 244 -7.88 -0.77 9.77
C SER A 244 -6.76 -1.47 9.01
N ILE A 245 -5.88 -0.70 8.36
CA ILE A 245 -4.68 -1.21 7.68
C ILE A 245 -3.43 -0.87 8.50
N PHE A 246 -2.57 -1.86 8.64
CA PHE A 246 -1.29 -1.79 9.36
C PHE A 246 -0.15 -1.99 8.38
N THR A 247 0.99 -1.32 8.60
CA THR A 247 2.16 -1.49 7.72
C THR A 247 3.47 -1.30 8.49
N GLN A 248 4.40 -2.23 8.35
CA GLN A 248 5.73 -2.16 8.95
C GLN A 248 6.82 -2.39 7.90
N ARG A 249 7.98 -1.76 8.09
CA ARG A 249 9.10 -1.88 7.17
C ARG A 249 9.77 -3.26 7.26
N LEU A 250 10.17 -3.81 6.11
CA LEU A 250 10.98 -5.03 6.00
C LEU A 250 12.45 -4.74 5.66
N THR A 251 12.78 -3.50 5.26
CA THR A 251 14.14 -3.08 4.86
C THR A 251 14.97 -2.50 6.00
N THR A 252 16.30 -2.59 5.88
CA THR A 252 17.30 -2.31 6.93
C THR A 252 17.32 -0.86 7.43
N GLY A 253 17.76 -0.67 8.69
CA GLY A 253 17.79 0.61 9.42
C GLY A 253 16.57 0.82 10.31
N GLN A 254 15.38 0.46 9.80
CA GLN A 254 14.10 0.60 10.50
C GLN A 254 13.20 -0.64 10.38
N ALA A 255 13.78 -1.83 10.14
CA ALA A 255 13.01 -3.06 10.00
C ALA A 255 12.16 -3.35 11.26
N GLY A 256 10.88 -3.70 11.05
CA GLY A 256 9.92 -3.92 12.13
C GLY A 256 9.34 -2.64 12.73
N LYS A 257 9.71 -1.46 12.24
CA LYS A 257 9.07 -0.19 12.62
C LYS A 257 7.89 0.11 11.71
N ASP A 258 6.91 0.80 12.28
CA ASP A 258 5.73 1.30 11.60
C ASP A 258 6.13 2.12 10.38
N PHE A 259 5.41 1.90 9.29
CA PHE A 259 5.65 2.56 8.02
C PHE A 259 4.38 3.31 7.62
N SER A 260 4.46 4.63 7.59
CA SER A 260 3.37 5.44 7.07
C SER A 260 3.20 5.18 5.58
N ALA A 261 1.94 5.13 5.14
CA ALA A 261 1.59 4.94 3.74
C ALA A 261 2.31 5.99 2.87
N CYS A 262 2.98 5.56 1.81
CA CYS A 262 3.67 6.49 0.90
C CYS A 262 2.67 7.34 0.09
N HIS A 263 3.15 8.25 -0.76
CA HIS A 263 2.31 9.09 -1.64
C HIS A 263 1.27 8.29 -2.43
N ASN A 264 1.68 7.18 -3.04
CA ASN A 264 0.78 6.33 -3.82
C ASN A 264 -0.29 5.67 -2.94
N CYS A 265 0.11 5.08 -1.81
CA CYS A 265 -0.82 4.44 -0.89
C CYS A 265 -1.76 5.47 -0.27
N SER A 266 -1.26 6.62 0.18
CA SER A 266 -2.07 7.66 0.80
C SER A 266 -3.14 8.23 -0.14
N GLY A 267 -2.83 8.38 -1.43
CA GLY A 267 -3.79 8.82 -2.44
C GLY A 267 -4.80 7.74 -2.86
N ILE A 268 -4.36 6.48 -3.03
CA ILE A 268 -5.25 5.35 -3.37
C ILE A 268 -6.18 5.00 -2.20
N LEU A 269 -5.65 5.00 -0.98
CA LEU A 269 -6.38 4.75 0.27
C LEU A 269 -6.96 6.05 0.85
N SER A 270 -7.10 7.11 0.05
CA SER A 270 -7.74 8.35 0.51
C SER A 270 -9.16 8.06 1.00
N SER A 271 -9.56 8.76 2.08
CA SER A 271 -10.76 8.54 2.91
C SER A 271 -11.85 7.67 2.26
N PRO A 272 -12.21 6.53 2.88
CA PRO A 272 -12.35 6.40 4.34
C PRO A 272 -11.42 5.44 5.08
N VAL A 273 -10.46 4.79 4.43
CA VAL A 273 -9.65 3.73 5.10
C VAL A 273 -8.83 4.30 6.25
N ASN A 274 -8.92 3.65 7.41
CA ASN A 274 -8.07 3.94 8.55
C ASN A 274 -6.69 3.26 8.36
N VAL A 275 -5.64 4.05 8.14
CA VAL A 275 -4.25 3.54 8.07
C VAL A 275 -3.58 3.89 9.38
N ILE A 276 -3.48 2.90 10.27
CA ILE A 276 -3.07 3.10 11.67
C ILE A 276 -1.64 3.61 11.78
N THR A 277 -0.78 3.21 10.85
CA THR A 277 0.64 3.62 10.82
C THR A 277 0.86 4.99 10.15
N GLY A 278 -0.22 5.69 9.80
CA GLY A 278 -0.22 7.04 9.26
C GLY A 278 -0.24 7.12 7.73
N LYS A 279 -0.56 8.31 7.22
CA LYS A 279 -0.53 8.68 5.78
C LYS A 279 0.39 9.89 5.59
N VAL A 280 1.07 9.98 4.45
CA VAL A 280 1.87 11.16 4.09
C VAL A 280 1.11 12.04 3.11
N GLU A 281 1.21 13.37 3.27
CA GLU A 281 0.58 14.35 2.38
C GLU A 281 1.33 14.51 1.05
N SER A 282 2.63 14.17 1.00
CA SER A 282 3.47 14.27 -0.21
C SER A 282 4.65 13.28 -0.20
N ALA A 283 5.15 12.94 -1.38
CA ALA A 283 6.39 12.17 -1.52
C ALA A 283 7.59 13.01 -1.06
N GLY A 284 8.11 12.70 0.14
CA GLY A 284 9.32 13.33 0.69
C GLY A 284 9.22 13.74 2.15
N GLY A 285 8.02 13.90 2.70
CA GLY A 285 7.82 14.43 4.06
C GLY A 285 8.52 13.65 5.19
N ASN A 286 8.80 12.35 5.00
CA ASN A 286 9.41 11.48 6.00
C ASN A 286 10.64 10.69 5.50
N PHE A 287 11.23 11.05 4.35
CA PHE A 287 12.43 10.38 3.84
C PHE A 287 13.74 11.10 4.23
N SER A 288 13.66 12.26 4.88
CA SER A 288 14.82 13.08 5.27
C SER A 288 15.16 13.02 6.75
N SER A 289 14.70 12.01 7.49
CA SER A 289 15.01 11.85 8.92
C SER A 289 15.56 10.47 9.24
N THR A 290 16.73 10.16 8.69
CA THR A 290 17.80 9.33 9.27
C THR A 290 19.02 9.39 8.37
#